data_AF-A0A1I7XPT7-F1
#
_entry.id   AF-A0A1I7XPT7-F1
#
_cell.length_a   1.000
_cell.length_b   1.000
_cell.length_c   1.000
_cell.angle_alpha   90.00
_cell.angle_beta   90.00
_cell.angle_gamma   90.00
#
_symmetry.space_group_name_H-M   'P 1'
#
loop_
_entity.id
_entity.type
_entity.pdbx_description
1 polymer ?
#
loop_
_entity_poly.entity_id
_entity_poly.type
_entity_poly.pdbx_seq_one_letter_code
_entity_poly.pdbx_strand_id
1 'polypeptide(L)'
;MLSEPECRVLAEAYDILVQDFDPKDAVIYLEGSSVINQDIAETIEIKTTRIERLRELLRVYKRRANDLTPLIEYFKFAGQNHIANFLSERVENALDNHRDDVTLDLPHFKQMSSVVLSKQIQDALIDRPNVLIVLDDVVQVDTVRWADRLGLRILATTRDAELFAVAQSSVDIISIGGLSDMECQQLLGLHGIFAGEGCIKAWQAVNSAFEVSSGNPALLTMLGKLSGGKHDRLFNYCRRLTDHGLSAISTTSSYEYHSLHVALNYSVERLSVVNRDTLACIAVMPPNQWIPIEVWALVIPVDLCDQDDLLAVVREQLSRLHFCGCWLEEAEDGEAFRMNSLVATYLKEVVEVATTQTVLSIMESRVMDNFKNEKVCIYVKSQIAFIRD
;
A
#
# COMPACT_ATOMS: atom_id res chain seq x y z
N MET A 1 -14.13 -17.82 26.14
CA MET A 1 -12.98 -18.74 26.16
C MET A 1 -11.95 -18.11 27.08
N LEU A 2 -11.44 -18.87 28.04
CA LEU A 2 -10.49 -18.37 29.03
C LEU A 2 -9.21 -17.85 28.37
N SER A 3 -8.62 -16.81 28.96
CA SER A 3 -7.34 -16.29 28.50
C SER A 3 -6.19 -17.27 28.76
N GLU A 4 -5.08 -17.15 28.02
CA GLU A 4 -3.88 -17.97 28.23
C GLU A 4 -3.35 -17.95 29.68
N PRO A 5 -3.19 -16.78 30.35
CA PRO A 5 -2.74 -16.73 31.74
C PRO A 5 -3.67 -17.51 32.68
N GLU A 6 -4.99 -17.36 32.54
CA GLU A 6 -5.95 -18.09 33.35
C GLU A 6 -5.94 -19.60 33.07
N CYS A 7 -5.69 -20.01 31.82
CA CYS A 7 -5.51 -21.41 31.46
C CYS A 7 -4.26 -22.03 32.11
N ARG A 8 -3.19 -21.22 32.27
CA ARG A 8 -1.95 -21.60 32.98
C ARG A 8 -2.20 -21.74 34.47
N VAL A 9 -2.92 -20.80 35.09
CA VAL A 9 -3.34 -20.89 36.50
C VAL A 9 -4.14 -22.16 36.77
N LEU A 10 -5.08 -22.53 35.90
CA LEU A 10 -5.83 -23.79 36.04
C LEU A 10 -4.95 -25.04 35.89
N ALA A 11 -3.88 -24.97 35.10
CA ALA A 11 -2.93 -26.07 34.97
C ALA A 11 -2.07 -26.22 36.23
N GLU A 12 -1.62 -25.10 36.82
CA GLU A 12 -0.89 -25.09 38.10
C GLU A 12 -1.77 -25.58 39.27
N ALA A 13 -3.05 -25.19 39.28
CA ALA A 13 -4.00 -25.60 40.30
C ALA A 13 -4.44 -27.07 40.19
N TYR A 14 -4.08 -27.78 39.11
CA TYR A 14 -4.60 -29.12 38.82
C TYR A 14 -4.33 -30.10 39.96
N ASP A 15 -3.13 -30.10 40.54
CA ASP A 15 -2.76 -31.03 41.61
C ASP A 15 -3.58 -30.78 42.88
N ILE A 16 -3.88 -29.51 43.19
CA ILE A 16 -4.71 -29.11 44.34
C ILE A 16 -6.17 -29.51 44.09
N LEU A 17 -6.68 -29.26 42.88
CA LEU A 17 -8.03 -29.63 42.48
C LEU A 17 -8.24 -31.16 42.50
N VAL A 18 -7.24 -31.94 42.08
CA VAL A 18 -7.33 -33.40 42.11
C VAL A 18 -7.46 -33.94 43.53
N GLN A 19 -6.88 -33.27 44.53
CA GLN A 19 -6.90 -33.71 45.93
C GLN A 19 -8.25 -33.42 46.59
N ASP A 20 -8.73 -32.19 46.46
CA ASP A 20 -9.77 -31.64 47.34
C ASP A 20 -11.10 -31.32 46.65
N PHE A 21 -11.21 -31.45 45.33
CA PHE A 21 -12.40 -31.02 44.59
C PHE A 21 -13.10 -32.19 43.86
N ASP A 22 -14.41 -32.32 44.07
CA ASP A 22 -15.30 -33.14 43.22
C ASP A 22 -16.18 -32.22 42.36
N PRO A 23 -16.04 -32.27 41.02
CA PRO A 23 -16.85 -31.47 40.12
C PRO A 23 -18.35 -31.63 40.27
N LYS A 24 -18.85 -32.78 40.77
CA LYS A 24 -20.31 -32.98 40.97
C LYS A 24 -20.93 -31.88 41.83
N ASP A 25 -20.19 -31.42 42.84
CA ASP A 25 -20.68 -30.42 43.78
C ASP A 25 -20.76 -29.02 43.15
N ALA A 26 -20.00 -28.78 42.06
CA ALA A 26 -19.95 -27.50 41.35
C ALA A 26 -20.93 -27.41 40.18
N VAL A 27 -21.45 -28.53 39.67
CA VAL A 27 -22.26 -28.55 38.44
C VAL A 27 -23.47 -27.63 38.55
N ILE A 28 -24.27 -27.74 39.61
CA ILE A 28 -25.48 -26.93 39.81
C ILE A 28 -25.14 -25.43 39.91
N TYR A 29 -24.05 -25.10 40.60
CA TYR A 29 -23.61 -23.72 40.75
C TYR A 29 -23.16 -23.14 39.39
N LEU A 30 -22.41 -23.93 38.62
CA LEU A 30 -21.88 -23.52 37.33
C LEU A 30 -22.98 -23.43 36.25
N GLU A 31 -24.02 -24.26 36.33
CA GLU A 31 -25.24 -24.10 35.54
C GLU A 31 -25.95 -22.78 35.87
N GLY A 32 -26.09 -22.44 37.16
CA GLY A 32 -26.67 -21.18 37.60
C GLY A 32 -25.88 -19.95 37.10
N SER A 33 -24.56 -20.07 36.98
CA SER A 33 -23.68 -19.04 36.41
C SER A 33 -23.66 -19.00 34.87
N SER A 34 -24.45 -19.83 34.19
CA SER A 34 -24.52 -19.96 32.72
C SER A 34 -23.19 -20.35 32.04
N VAL A 35 -22.22 -20.90 32.79
CA VAL A 35 -20.94 -21.37 32.23
C VAL A 35 -21.10 -22.75 31.57
N ILE A 36 -21.94 -23.60 32.14
CA ILE A 36 -22.30 -24.91 31.60
C ILE A 36 -23.82 -25.01 31.42
N ASN A 37 -24.25 -25.84 30.47
CA ASN A 37 -25.67 -26.17 30.25
C ASN A 37 -25.99 -27.57 30.78
N GLN A 38 -27.28 -27.88 30.90
CA GLN A 38 -27.78 -29.14 31.45
C GLN A 38 -27.19 -30.40 30.80
N ASP A 39 -27.04 -30.41 29.47
CA ASP A 39 -26.45 -31.56 28.77
C ASP A 39 -24.99 -31.83 29.18
N ILE A 40 -24.24 -30.76 29.48
CA ILE A 40 -22.83 -30.85 29.89
C ILE A 40 -22.73 -31.24 31.35
N ALA A 41 -23.60 -30.71 32.19
CA ALA A 41 -23.73 -31.11 33.58
C ALA A 41 -23.93 -32.63 33.70
N GLU A 42 -24.91 -33.17 32.97
CA GLU A 42 -25.15 -34.61 32.89
C GLU A 42 -23.92 -35.37 32.37
N THR A 43 -23.24 -34.84 31.35
CA THR A 43 -22.01 -35.44 30.80
C THR A 43 -20.89 -35.53 31.84
N ILE A 44 -20.76 -34.53 32.71
CA ILE A 44 -19.78 -34.52 33.80
C ILE A 44 -20.22 -35.52 34.88
N GLU A 45 -21.49 -35.53 35.28
CA GLU A 45 -22.00 -36.41 36.34
C GLU A 45 -21.88 -37.92 36.02
N ILE A 46 -22.06 -38.29 34.74
CA ILE A 46 -21.97 -39.67 34.24
C ILE A 46 -20.55 -40.24 34.34
N LYS A 47 -19.49 -39.40 34.42
CA LYS A 47 -18.11 -39.91 34.51
C LYS A 47 -17.87 -40.64 35.83
N THR A 48 -17.25 -41.82 35.72
CA THR A 48 -17.13 -42.78 36.83
C THR A 48 -16.18 -42.29 37.91
N THR A 49 -15.02 -41.76 37.54
CA THR A 49 -14.00 -41.33 38.50
C THR A 49 -14.01 -39.82 38.72
N ARG A 50 -13.62 -39.38 39.92
CA ARG A 50 -13.47 -37.95 40.26
C ARG A 50 -12.50 -37.24 39.30
N ILE A 51 -11.45 -37.93 38.88
CA ILE A 51 -10.43 -37.39 37.97
C ILE A 51 -11.00 -37.19 36.55
N GLU A 52 -11.79 -38.14 36.05
CA GLU A 52 -12.47 -38.00 34.75
C GLU A 52 -13.47 -36.83 34.76
N ARG A 53 -14.22 -36.67 35.85
CA ARG A 53 -15.10 -35.51 36.05
C ARG A 53 -14.33 -34.22 35.99
N LEU A 54 -13.18 -34.16 36.67
CA LEU A 54 -12.38 -32.94 36.77
C LEU A 54 -11.79 -32.55 35.42
N ARG A 55 -11.29 -33.54 34.68
CA ARG A 55 -10.78 -33.32 33.31
C ARG A 55 -11.86 -32.82 32.38
N GLU A 56 -13.06 -33.39 32.41
CA GLU A 56 -14.15 -32.93 31.54
C GLU A 56 -14.64 -31.53 31.93
N LEU A 57 -14.79 -31.26 33.24
CA LEU A 57 -15.15 -29.93 33.73
C LEU A 57 -14.12 -28.89 33.27
N LEU A 58 -12.82 -29.10 33.52
CA LEU A 58 -11.78 -28.15 33.11
C LEU A 58 -11.71 -27.98 31.59
N ARG A 59 -11.94 -29.04 30.81
CA ARG A 59 -11.97 -28.98 29.33
C ARG A 59 -13.10 -28.10 28.83
N VAL A 60 -14.29 -28.24 29.41
CA VAL A 60 -15.45 -27.44 29.04
C VAL A 60 -15.29 -26.01 29.53
N TYR A 61 -14.87 -25.83 30.77
CA TYR A 61 -14.71 -24.54 31.42
C TYR A 61 -13.74 -23.65 30.63
N LYS A 62 -12.58 -24.18 30.21
CA LYS A 62 -11.62 -23.49 29.34
C LYS A 62 -12.24 -22.94 28.06
N ARG A 63 -13.20 -23.66 27.46
CA ARG A 63 -13.83 -23.27 26.19
C ARG A 63 -14.97 -22.28 26.38
N ARG A 64 -15.76 -22.42 27.44
CA ARG A 64 -17.03 -21.70 27.61
C ARG A 64 -16.99 -20.53 28.59
N ALA A 65 -16.16 -20.58 29.62
CA ALA A 65 -16.04 -19.48 30.56
C ALA A 65 -15.36 -18.25 29.90
N ASN A 66 -15.71 -17.07 30.39
CA ASN A 66 -15.09 -15.81 30.00
C ASN A 66 -13.93 -15.42 30.95
N ASP A 67 -14.00 -15.86 32.20
CA ASP A 67 -13.05 -15.61 33.28
C ASP A 67 -13.11 -16.74 34.33
N LEU A 68 -12.19 -16.71 35.30
CA LEU A 68 -12.16 -17.66 36.42
C LEU A 68 -13.09 -17.28 37.59
N THR A 69 -13.76 -16.13 37.53
CA THR A 69 -14.58 -15.59 38.62
C THR A 69 -15.65 -16.57 39.11
N PRO A 70 -16.47 -17.22 38.25
CA PRO A 70 -17.51 -18.14 38.71
C PRO A 70 -16.96 -19.36 39.47
N LEU A 71 -15.75 -19.82 39.10
CA LEU A 71 -15.12 -20.95 39.76
C LEU A 71 -14.50 -20.55 41.11
N ILE A 72 -13.90 -19.36 41.18
CA ILE A 72 -13.38 -18.79 42.44
C ILE A 72 -14.52 -18.55 43.44
N GLU A 73 -15.63 -17.98 42.99
CA GLU A 73 -16.82 -17.74 43.83
C GLU A 73 -17.44 -19.04 44.32
N TYR A 74 -17.50 -20.07 43.46
CA TYR A 74 -17.90 -21.41 43.88
C TYR A 74 -17.02 -21.93 45.03
N PHE A 75 -15.70 -21.85 44.91
CA PHE A 75 -14.81 -22.36 45.97
C PHE A 75 -14.92 -21.59 47.28
N LYS A 76 -15.20 -20.27 47.23
CA LYS A 76 -15.55 -19.49 48.42
C LYS A 76 -16.87 -19.95 49.03
N PHE A 77 -17.88 -20.18 48.20
CA PHE A 77 -19.20 -20.66 48.62
C PHE A 77 -19.14 -22.07 49.25
N ALA A 78 -18.36 -22.98 48.65
CA ALA A 78 -18.17 -24.35 49.11
C ALA A 78 -17.25 -24.47 50.35
N GLY A 79 -16.74 -23.34 50.88
CA GLY A 79 -15.82 -23.32 52.02
C GLY A 79 -14.40 -23.79 51.72
N GLN A 80 -14.06 -24.02 50.44
CA GLN A 80 -12.73 -24.41 49.97
C GLN A 80 -11.85 -23.18 49.73
N ASN A 81 -11.68 -22.38 50.79
CA ASN A 81 -11.02 -21.08 50.72
C ASN A 81 -9.54 -21.19 50.31
N HIS A 82 -8.87 -22.30 50.58
CA HIS A 82 -7.47 -22.50 50.16
C HIS A 82 -7.33 -22.57 48.64
N ILE A 83 -8.27 -23.21 47.94
CA ILE A 83 -8.31 -23.27 46.48
C ILE A 83 -8.71 -21.89 45.92
N ALA A 84 -9.74 -21.27 46.50
CA ALA A 84 -10.18 -19.95 46.08
C ALA A 84 -9.06 -18.90 46.21
N ASN A 85 -8.34 -18.90 47.33
CA ASN A 85 -7.23 -17.98 47.57
C ASN A 85 -6.06 -18.27 46.63
N PHE A 86 -5.70 -19.55 46.43
CA PHE A 86 -4.65 -19.92 45.47
C PHE A 86 -4.98 -19.44 44.05
N LEU A 87 -6.21 -19.66 43.59
CA LEU A 87 -6.65 -19.19 42.27
C LEU A 87 -6.70 -17.66 42.20
N SER A 88 -7.22 -16.98 43.23
CA SER A 88 -7.29 -15.51 43.25
C SER A 88 -5.90 -14.87 43.22
N GLU A 89 -5.00 -15.34 44.08
CA GLU A 89 -3.62 -14.84 44.17
C GLU A 89 -2.86 -15.09 42.85
N ARG A 90 -3.07 -16.25 42.21
CA ARG A 90 -2.42 -16.57 40.93
C ARG A 90 -3.02 -15.81 39.76
N VAL A 91 -4.32 -15.53 39.77
CA VAL A 91 -4.97 -14.67 38.77
C VAL A 91 -4.51 -13.23 38.94
N GLU A 92 -4.48 -12.69 40.16
CA GLU A 92 -3.95 -11.36 40.44
C GLU A 92 -2.48 -11.24 40.01
N ASN A 93 -1.63 -12.20 40.40
CA ASN A 93 -0.24 -12.23 39.94
C ASN A 93 -0.12 -12.40 38.42
N ALA A 94 -0.99 -13.18 37.76
CA ALA A 94 -0.94 -13.36 36.31
C ALA A 94 -1.46 -12.13 35.55
N LEU A 95 -2.36 -11.34 36.14
CA LEU A 95 -2.87 -10.09 35.59
C LEU A 95 -1.93 -8.91 35.86
N ASP A 96 -1.27 -8.87 37.02
CA ASP A 96 -0.22 -7.89 37.35
C ASP A 96 1.06 -8.18 36.56
N ASN A 97 1.46 -9.45 36.45
CA ASN A 97 2.53 -9.83 35.53
C ASN A 97 2.14 -9.59 34.08
N HIS A 98 0.85 -9.52 33.68
CA HIS A 98 0.44 -9.11 32.33
C HIS A 98 0.43 -7.60 32.10
N ARG A 99 0.34 -6.78 33.15
CA ARG A 99 0.64 -5.34 33.03
C ARG A 99 2.13 -5.10 32.79
N ASP A 100 2.96 -5.97 33.36
CA ASP A 100 4.41 -5.96 33.17
C ASP A 100 4.89 -6.82 31.96
N ASP A 101 4.10 -7.78 31.44
CA ASP A 101 4.42 -8.58 30.23
C ASP A 101 3.94 -7.91 28.93
N VAL A 102 2.92 -7.05 28.99
CA VAL A 102 2.60 -6.11 27.90
C VAL A 102 3.61 -4.95 27.87
N THR A 103 4.40 -4.80 28.93
CA THR A 103 5.60 -3.97 28.99
C THR A 103 6.86 -4.80 29.23
N LEU A 104 6.91 -6.04 28.71
CA LEU A 104 8.21 -6.59 28.35
C LEU A 104 8.86 -5.51 27.50
N ASP A 105 10.03 -5.07 27.96
CA ASP A 105 11.01 -4.32 27.19
C ASP A 105 11.22 -5.06 25.86
N LEU A 106 10.30 -4.85 24.92
CA LEU A 106 10.60 -4.86 23.51
C LEU A 106 11.83 -3.96 23.46
N PRO A 107 13.01 -4.46 23.08
CA PRO A 107 14.07 -3.55 22.69
C PRO A 107 13.38 -2.60 21.72
N HIS A 108 13.37 -1.30 22.05
CA HIS A 108 12.81 -0.25 21.20
C HIS A 108 12.99 -0.71 19.76
N PHE A 109 11.92 -0.89 18.95
CA PHE A 109 11.98 -1.56 17.63
C PHE A 109 13.24 -1.25 16.79
N LYS A 110 13.86 -0.09 17.03
CA LYS A 110 15.19 0.36 16.61
C LYS A 110 16.42 -0.49 17.03
N GLN A 111 16.33 -1.44 17.96
CA GLN A 111 17.47 -2.23 18.48
C GLN A 111 17.33 -3.75 18.26
N MET A 112 16.21 -4.20 17.71
CA MET A 112 15.99 -5.62 17.43
C MET A 112 16.73 -6.01 16.15
N SER A 113 17.51 -7.10 16.20
CA SER A 113 18.11 -7.63 14.98
C SER A 113 17.01 -8.14 14.04
N SER A 114 17.17 -7.93 12.73
CA SER A 114 16.22 -8.38 11.72
C SER A 114 15.91 -9.88 11.81
N VAL A 115 16.88 -10.68 12.26
CA VAL A 115 16.75 -12.13 12.46
C VAL A 115 15.75 -12.46 13.58
N VAL A 116 15.82 -11.75 14.70
CA VAL A 116 14.91 -11.96 15.83
C VAL A 116 13.49 -11.53 15.45
N LEU A 117 13.35 -10.40 14.77
CA LEU A 117 12.06 -9.92 14.29
C LEU A 117 11.42 -10.91 13.30
N SER A 118 12.19 -11.42 12.34
CA SER A 118 11.73 -12.43 11.39
C SER A 118 11.21 -13.69 12.08
N LYS A 119 11.90 -14.16 13.12
CA LYS A 119 11.48 -15.34 13.88
C LYS A 119 10.17 -15.09 14.64
N GLN A 120 10.06 -13.96 15.32
CA GLN A 120 8.82 -13.60 16.04
C GLN A 120 7.62 -13.49 15.11
N ILE A 121 7.82 -12.95 13.90
CA ILE A 121 6.76 -12.87 12.90
C ILE A 121 6.37 -14.27 12.42
N GLN A 122 7.34 -15.15 12.17
CA GLN A 122 7.05 -16.55 11.82
C GLN A 122 6.26 -17.27 12.91
N ASP A 123 6.66 -17.11 14.18
CA ASP A 123 5.96 -17.71 15.32
C ASP A 123 4.52 -17.17 15.41
N ALA A 124 4.33 -15.85 15.25
CA ALA A 124 3.00 -15.24 15.25
C ALA A 124 2.10 -15.67 14.07
N LEU A 125 2.69 -16.03 12.93
CA LEU A 125 1.96 -16.53 11.77
C LEU A 125 1.47 -17.97 11.95
N ILE A 126 2.11 -18.75 12.83
CA ILE A 126 1.61 -20.08 13.22
C ILE A 126 0.25 -19.94 13.92
N ASP A 127 0.14 -18.96 14.82
CA ASP A 127 -1.09 -18.71 15.58
C ASP A 127 -2.20 -18.07 14.74
N ARG A 128 -1.83 -17.41 13.62
CA ARG A 128 -2.77 -16.72 12.72
C ARG A 128 -2.60 -17.19 11.28
N PRO A 129 -3.18 -18.35 10.91
CA PRO A 129 -3.17 -18.79 9.53
C PRO A 129 -4.02 -17.88 8.64
N ASN A 130 -3.65 -17.77 7.36
CA ASN A 130 -4.38 -17.02 6.32
C ASN A 130 -4.47 -15.49 6.55
N VAL A 131 -3.47 -14.89 7.18
CA VAL A 131 -3.37 -13.43 7.30
C VAL A 131 -2.93 -12.81 5.98
N LEU A 132 -3.63 -11.76 5.55
CA LEU A 132 -3.20 -10.86 4.49
C LEU A 132 -2.50 -9.66 5.12
N ILE A 133 -1.30 -9.35 4.65
CA ILE A 133 -0.51 -8.21 5.11
C ILE A 133 -0.54 -7.15 4.03
N VAL A 134 -0.96 -5.93 4.38
CA VAL A 134 -0.96 -4.79 3.46
C VAL A 134 0.30 -3.98 3.69
N LEU A 135 1.12 -3.83 2.64
CA LEU A 135 2.31 -2.97 2.65
C LEU A 135 2.01 -1.72 1.83
N ASP A 136 1.84 -0.58 2.49
CA ASP A 136 1.52 0.69 1.83
C ASP A 136 2.80 1.47 1.49
N ASP A 137 2.87 2.01 0.27
CA ASP A 137 4.00 2.75 -0.31
C ASP A 137 5.36 2.02 -0.17
N VAL A 138 5.47 0.83 -0.78
CA VAL A 138 6.72 0.07 -0.84
C VAL A 138 7.71 0.72 -1.79
N VAL A 139 8.93 0.99 -1.30
CA VAL A 139 9.91 1.83 -2.00
C VAL A 139 11.32 1.23 -2.02
N GLN A 140 11.52 0.09 -1.37
CA GLN A 140 12.80 -0.59 -1.26
C GLN A 140 12.66 -2.06 -1.63
N VAL A 141 13.58 -2.53 -2.48
CA VAL A 141 13.69 -3.94 -2.89
C VAL A 141 13.85 -4.87 -1.69
N ASP A 142 14.58 -4.43 -0.66
CA ASP A 142 14.83 -5.25 0.53
C ASP A 142 13.56 -5.53 1.34
N THR A 143 12.55 -4.65 1.26
CA THR A 143 11.23 -4.89 1.89
C THR A 143 10.54 -6.08 1.21
N VAL A 144 10.58 -6.12 -0.13
CA VAL A 144 10.00 -7.22 -0.92
C VAL A 144 10.74 -8.53 -0.64
N ARG A 145 12.09 -8.51 -0.67
CA ARG A 145 12.92 -9.69 -0.36
C ARG A 145 12.65 -10.24 1.03
N TRP A 146 12.51 -9.36 2.01
CA TRP A 146 12.27 -9.76 3.39
C TRP A 146 10.89 -10.40 3.53
N ALA A 147 9.88 -9.83 2.89
CA ALA A 147 8.52 -10.34 2.96
C ALA A 147 8.34 -11.67 2.20
N ASP A 148 9.01 -11.84 1.05
CA ASP A 148 9.07 -13.09 0.28
C ASP A 148 9.77 -14.21 1.07
N ARG A 149 10.91 -13.92 1.70
CA ARG A 149 11.62 -14.89 2.57
C ARG A 149 10.79 -15.38 3.75
N LEU A 150 9.88 -14.55 4.24
CA LEU A 150 8.98 -14.90 5.35
C LEU A 150 7.75 -15.68 4.88
N GLY A 151 7.54 -15.87 3.57
CA GLY A 151 6.39 -16.58 3.03
C GLY A 151 5.07 -15.86 3.30
N LEU A 152 5.09 -14.53 3.36
CA LEU A 152 3.92 -13.72 3.67
C LEU A 152 2.95 -13.67 2.50
N ARG A 153 1.65 -13.55 2.80
CA ARG A 153 0.63 -13.17 1.81
C ARG A 153 0.47 -11.67 1.83
N ILE A 154 0.82 -11.02 0.73
CA ILE A 154 0.99 -9.57 0.70
C ILE A 154 0.07 -8.95 -0.33
N LEU A 155 -0.56 -7.84 0.04
CA LEU A 155 -1.07 -6.84 -0.88
C LEU A 155 -0.18 -5.60 -0.72
N ALA A 156 0.49 -5.16 -1.79
CA ALA A 156 1.38 -4.01 -1.71
C ALA A 156 0.92 -2.89 -2.64
N THR A 157 1.06 -1.65 -2.19
CA THR A 157 0.98 -0.46 -3.05
C THR A 157 2.41 0.05 -3.27
N THR A 158 2.72 0.45 -4.50
CA THR A 158 4.02 1.02 -4.85
C THR A 158 3.88 1.90 -6.06
N ARG A 159 4.84 2.81 -6.24
CA ARG A 159 5.03 3.56 -7.49
C ARG A 159 5.93 2.83 -8.46
N ASP A 160 6.72 1.86 -7.99
CA ASP A 160 7.74 1.18 -8.79
C ASP A 160 7.50 -0.33 -8.79
N ALA A 161 6.94 -0.83 -9.89
CA ALA A 161 6.65 -2.24 -10.06
C ALA A 161 7.94 -3.09 -10.20
N GLU A 162 9.06 -2.50 -10.63
CA GLU A 162 10.34 -3.20 -10.84
C GLU A 162 10.89 -3.76 -9.50
N LEU A 163 10.50 -3.16 -8.36
CA LEU A 163 10.87 -3.65 -7.02
C LEU A 163 10.46 -5.11 -6.77
N PHE A 164 9.38 -5.56 -7.41
CA PHE A 164 8.82 -6.89 -7.23
C PHE A 164 9.42 -7.94 -8.16
N ALA A 165 10.23 -7.55 -9.16
CA ALA A 165 10.95 -8.48 -10.03
C ALA A 165 11.93 -9.39 -9.26
N VAL A 166 12.26 -9.04 -8.02
CA VAL A 166 13.19 -9.78 -7.16
C VAL A 166 12.49 -10.87 -6.33
N ALA A 167 11.16 -10.88 -6.28
CA ALA A 167 10.40 -11.91 -5.57
C ALA A 167 10.54 -13.27 -6.26
N GLN A 168 10.69 -14.33 -5.47
CA GLN A 168 10.71 -15.71 -5.98
C GLN A 168 9.30 -16.29 -6.11
N SER A 169 8.37 -15.79 -5.30
CA SER A 169 6.95 -16.14 -5.36
C SER A 169 6.26 -15.53 -6.58
N SER A 170 5.10 -16.08 -6.95
CA SER A 170 4.26 -15.50 -8.00
C SER A 170 3.78 -14.10 -7.61
N VAL A 171 4.03 -13.11 -8.46
CA VAL A 171 3.59 -11.73 -8.28
C VAL A 171 2.58 -11.38 -9.37
N ASP A 172 1.38 -10.98 -8.95
CA ASP A 172 0.38 -10.39 -9.84
C ASP A 172 0.45 -8.86 -9.73
N ILE A 173 0.74 -8.19 -10.84
CA ILE A 173 0.86 -6.73 -10.90
C ILE A 173 -0.43 -6.16 -11.51
N ILE A 174 -1.09 -5.29 -10.76
CA ILE A 174 -2.26 -4.54 -11.23
C ILE A 174 -1.85 -3.10 -11.43
N SER A 175 -1.72 -2.68 -12.68
CA SER A 175 -1.42 -1.27 -13.00
C SER A 175 -2.64 -0.39 -12.75
N ILE A 176 -2.44 0.71 -12.03
CA ILE A 176 -3.49 1.68 -11.71
C ILE A 176 -3.28 2.92 -12.59
N GLY A 177 -4.16 3.10 -13.57
CA GLY A 177 -4.18 4.28 -14.43
C GLY A 177 -4.83 5.51 -13.78
N GLY A 178 -4.83 6.62 -14.51
CA GLY A 178 -5.62 7.80 -14.16
C GLY A 178 -7.12 7.53 -14.25
N LEU A 179 -7.91 8.35 -13.57
CA LEU A 179 -9.37 8.32 -13.64
C LEU A 179 -9.84 8.65 -15.06
N SER A 180 -10.86 7.97 -15.54
CA SER A 180 -11.55 8.30 -16.79
C SER A 180 -12.27 9.64 -16.73
N ASP A 181 -12.65 10.20 -17.88
CA ASP A 181 -13.45 11.43 -17.97
C ASP A 181 -14.70 11.40 -17.07
N MET A 182 -15.40 10.26 -17.06
CA MET A 182 -16.62 10.07 -16.29
C MET A 182 -16.34 10.05 -14.78
N GLU A 183 -15.27 9.36 -14.36
CA GLU A 183 -14.85 9.34 -12.95
C GLU A 183 -14.35 10.71 -12.48
N CYS A 184 -13.69 11.46 -13.36
CA CYS A 184 -13.27 12.84 -13.09
C CYS A 184 -14.46 13.77 -12.87
N GLN A 185 -15.50 13.64 -13.71
CA GLN A 185 -16.75 14.37 -13.53
C GLN A 185 -17.43 14.02 -12.21
N GLN A 186 -17.47 12.74 -11.85
CA GLN A 186 -18.04 12.29 -10.59
C GLN A 186 -17.27 12.89 -9.40
N LEU A 187 -15.94 12.80 -9.41
CA LEU A 187 -15.08 13.31 -8.35
C LEU A 187 -15.21 14.83 -8.18
N LEU A 188 -15.14 15.59 -9.28
CA LEU A 188 -15.33 17.06 -9.24
C LEU A 188 -16.78 17.44 -8.93
N GLY A 189 -17.75 16.58 -9.26
CA GLY A 189 -19.14 16.73 -8.86
C GLY A 189 -19.33 16.68 -7.34
N LEU A 190 -18.59 15.81 -6.63
CA LEU A 190 -18.58 15.78 -5.15
C LEU A 190 -18.07 17.09 -4.54
N HIS A 191 -17.23 17.83 -5.26
CA HIS A 191 -16.77 19.17 -4.86
C HIS A 191 -17.76 20.29 -5.20
N GLY A 192 -18.95 19.96 -5.70
CA GLY A 192 -20.01 20.92 -5.99
C GLY A 192 -19.78 21.73 -7.26
N ILE A 193 -18.90 21.30 -8.17
CA ILE A 193 -18.65 22.01 -9.45
C ILE A 193 -19.93 22.11 -10.30
N PHE A 194 -20.80 21.11 -10.20
CA PHE A 194 -22.09 21.05 -10.88
C PHE A 194 -23.26 21.54 -9.99
N ALA A 195 -23.00 22.21 -8.86
CA ALA A 195 -24.05 22.78 -8.01
C ALA A 195 -24.66 24.03 -8.67
N GLY A 196 -25.47 23.82 -9.71
CA GLY A 196 -26.15 24.84 -10.50
C GLY A 196 -26.71 24.23 -11.80
N GLU A 197 -27.62 24.92 -12.49
CA GLU A 197 -28.11 24.46 -13.81
C GLU A 197 -26.92 24.17 -14.74
N GLY A 198 -26.95 22.99 -15.38
CA GLY A 198 -25.87 22.37 -16.14
C GLY A 198 -25.20 23.32 -17.13
N CYS A 199 -24.22 24.07 -16.62
CA CYS A 199 -23.57 25.12 -17.37
C CYS A 199 -22.53 24.46 -18.28
N ILE A 200 -22.59 24.75 -19.59
CA ILE A 200 -21.56 24.35 -20.56
C ILE A 200 -20.15 24.72 -20.06
N LYS A 201 -20.03 25.83 -19.30
CA LYS A 201 -18.78 26.26 -18.68
C LYS A 201 -18.26 25.31 -17.59
N ALA A 202 -19.14 24.65 -16.85
CA ALA A 202 -18.74 23.65 -15.85
C ALA A 202 -18.12 22.44 -16.54
N TRP A 203 -18.72 21.97 -17.62
CA TRP A 203 -18.18 20.89 -18.45
C TRP A 203 -16.83 21.26 -19.07
N GLN A 204 -16.70 22.48 -19.61
CA GLN A 204 -15.42 22.98 -20.12
C GLN A 204 -14.33 23.04 -19.03
N ALA A 205 -14.69 23.48 -17.82
CA ALA A 205 -13.75 23.52 -16.69
C ALA A 205 -13.31 22.11 -16.25
N VAL A 206 -14.23 21.13 -16.24
CA VAL A 206 -13.92 19.74 -15.92
C VAL A 206 -13.05 19.10 -17.00
N ASN A 207 -13.35 19.32 -18.27
CA ASN A 207 -12.50 18.82 -19.37
C ASN A 207 -11.11 19.43 -19.31
N SER A 208 -11.00 20.75 -19.06
CA SER A 208 -9.69 21.39 -18.87
C SER A 208 -8.93 20.82 -17.65
N ALA A 209 -9.63 20.49 -16.56
CA ALA A 209 -9.02 19.84 -15.41
C ALA A 209 -8.54 18.42 -15.72
N PHE A 210 -9.31 17.65 -16.49
CA PHE A 210 -8.89 16.33 -16.97
C PHE A 210 -7.66 16.42 -17.87
N GLU A 211 -7.66 17.32 -18.86
CA GLU A 211 -6.55 17.52 -19.80
C GLU A 211 -5.25 17.86 -19.08
N VAL A 212 -5.28 18.72 -18.05
CA VAL A 212 -4.07 19.12 -17.31
C VAL A 212 -3.62 18.05 -16.31
N SER A 213 -4.56 17.33 -15.70
CA SER A 213 -4.24 16.33 -14.67
C SER A 213 -3.99 14.92 -15.20
N SER A 214 -4.33 14.65 -16.46
CA SER A 214 -4.34 13.31 -17.04
C SER A 214 -5.09 12.29 -16.15
N GLY A 215 -6.18 12.73 -15.50
CA GLY A 215 -6.97 11.89 -14.60
C GLY A 215 -6.36 11.62 -13.22
N ASN A 216 -5.28 12.31 -12.81
CA ASN A 216 -4.64 12.06 -11.51
C ASN A 216 -5.58 12.44 -10.34
N PRO A 217 -5.98 11.48 -9.47
CA PRO A 217 -6.93 11.74 -8.39
C PRO A 217 -6.46 12.79 -7.38
N ALA A 218 -5.17 12.81 -7.06
CA ALA A 218 -4.62 13.72 -6.06
C ALA A 218 -4.68 15.17 -6.55
N LEU A 219 -4.26 15.43 -7.79
CA LEU A 219 -4.33 16.77 -8.37
C LEU A 219 -5.78 17.22 -8.58
N LEU A 220 -6.65 16.34 -9.07
CA LEU A 220 -8.07 16.64 -9.23
C LEU A 220 -8.74 17.00 -7.89
N THR A 221 -8.39 16.30 -6.81
CA THR A 221 -8.87 16.61 -5.47
C THR A 221 -8.35 17.97 -4.98
N MET A 222 -7.07 18.30 -5.25
CA MET A 222 -6.52 19.62 -4.93
C MET A 222 -7.26 20.74 -5.69
N LEU A 223 -7.48 20.55 -7.00
CA LEU A 223 -8.23 21.48 -7.86
C LEU A 223 -9.68 21.64 -7.40
N GLY A 224 -10.36 20.53 -7.08
CA GLY A 224 -11.72 20.51 -6.56
C GLY A 224 -11.84 21.28 -5.24
N LYS A 225 -10.90 21.07 -4.31
CA LYS A 225 -10.83 21.82 -3.04
C LYS A 225 -10.59 23.33 -3.26
N LEU A 226 -9.63 23.69 -4.10
CA LEU A 226 -9.27 25.10 -4.35
C LEU A 226 -10.37 25.89 -5.08
N SER A 227 -11.10 25.22 -5.96
CA SER A 227 -12.20 25.83 -6.71
C SER A 227 -13.40 26.14 -5.81
N GLY A 228 -13.60 25.37 -4.74
CA GLY A 228 -14.72 25.55 -3.79
C GLY A 228 -16.09 25.49 -4.48
N GLY A 229 -16.24 24.58 -5.45
CA GLY A 229 -17.47 24.40 -6.22
C GLY A 229 -17.69 25.40 -7.36
N LYS A 230 -16.76 26.33 -7.62
CA LYS A 230 -16.89 27.33 -8.68
C LYS A 230 -16.11 26.94 -9.94
N HIS A 231 -16.80 26.74 -11.05
CA HIS A 231 -16.19 26.37 -12.34
C HIS A 231 -15.21 27.43 -12.88
N ASP A 232 -15.49 28.73 -12.72
CA ASP A 232 -14.57 29.79 -13.16
C ASP A 232 -13.22 29.73 -12.42
N ARG A 233 -13.25 29.39 -11.12
CA ARG A 233 -12.02 29.24 -10.32
C ARG A 233 -11.25 28.00 -10.74
N LEU A 234 -11.95 26.89 -10.97
CA LEU A 234 -11.34 25.66 -11.47
C LEU A 234 -10.59 25.92 -12.77
N PHE A 235 -11.25 26.56 -13.75
CA PHE A 235 -10.64 26.91 -15.03
C PHE A 235 -9.40 27.80 -14.88
N ASN A 236 -9.45 28.80 -13.99
CA ASN A 236 -8.29 29.65 -13.71
C ASN A 236 -7.12 28.87 -13.10
N TYR A 237 -7.37 27.89 -12.24
CA TYR A 237 -6.33 27.03 -11.70
C TYR A 237 -5.75 26.09 -12.76
N CYS A 238 -6.57 25.54 -13.65
CA CYS A 238 -6.08 24.75 -14.80
C CYS A 238 -5.16 25.61 -15.69
N ARG A 239 -5.57 26.84 -16.01
CA ARG A 239 -4.73 27.78 -16.76
C ARG A 239 -3.41 28.09 -16.03
N ARG A 240 -3.48 28.31 -14.71
CA ARG A 240 -2.28 28.56 -13.89
C ARG A 240 -1.30 27.39 -13.92
N LEU A 241 -1.77 26.15 -13.96
CA LEU A 241 -0.91 24.96 -14.12
C LEU A 241 -0.23 24.95 -15.50
N THR A 242 -0.95 25.29 -16.56
CA THR A 242 -0.38 25.39 -17.91
C THR A 242 0.69 26.49 -18.01
N ASP A 243 0.44 27.64 -17.37
CA ASP A 243 1.30 28.82 -17.46
C ASP A 243 2.52 28.74 -16.51
N HIS A 244 2.36 28.15 -15.32
CA HIS A 244 3.35 28.20 -14.23
C HIS A 244 3.81 26.83 -13.69
N GLY A 245 3.33 25.72 -14.24
CA GLY A 245 3.72 24.38 -13.81
C GLY A 245 2.99 23.87 -12.57
N LEU A 246 3.42 22.70 -12.08
CA LEU A 246 2.77 21.99 -10.98
C LEU A 246 3.06 22.60 -9.60
N SER A 247 4.20 23.28 -9.42
CA SER A 247 4.51 23.97 -8.16
C SER A 247 3.55 25.14 -7.86
N ALA A 248 2.88 25.65 -8.90
CA ALA A 248 1.93 26.74 -8.77
C ALA A 248 0.70 26.38 -7.92
N ILE A 249 0.43 25.09 -7.72
CA ILE A 249 -0.69 24.63 -6.91
C ILE A 249 -0.19 23.88 -5.68
N SER A 250 -0.58 24.39 -4.51
CA SER A 250 -0.32 23.75 -3.22
C SER A 250 -1.55 23.83 -2.32
N THR A 251 -1.98 22.71 -1.77
CA THR A 251 -3.17 22.61 -0.92
C THR A 251 -3.00 21.51 0.11
N THR A 252 -3.47 21.75 1.33
CA THR A 252 -3.61 20.69 2.34
C THR A 252 -4.74 19.75 1.93
N SER A 253 -4.42 18.49 1.65
CA SER A 253 -5.40 17.47 1.29
C SER A 253 -5.19 16.20 2.12
N SER A 254 -5.95 15.14 1.84
CA SER A 254 -5.71 13.81 2.43
C SER A 254 -4.46 13.15 1.82
N TYR A 255 -3.95 13.70 0.72
CA TYR A 255 -2.67 13.31 0.15
C TYR A 255 -1.53 13.86 1.01
N GLU A 256 -0.52 13.04 1.25
CA GLU A 256 0.63 13.35 2.11
C GLU A 256 1.38 14.61 1.65
N TYR A 257 1.49 14.81 0.34
CA TYR A 257 2.24 15.92 -0.24
C TYR A 257 1.35 17.13 -0.46
N HIS A 258 1.89 18.32 -0.13
CA HIS A 258 1.18 19.58 -0.30
C HIS A 258 1.02 20.00 -1.77
N SER A 259 1.84 19.48 -2.68
CA SER A 259 1.72 19.66 -4.12
C SER A 259 2.18 18.40 -4.85
N LEU A 260 1.64 18.19 -6.05
CA LEU A 260 2.03 17.06 -6.88
C LEU A 260 3.48 17.20 -7.39
N HIS A 261 3.97 18.42 -7.55
CA HIS A 261 5.37 18.70 -7.88
C HIS A 261 6.34 18.03 -6.88
N VAL A 262 6.08 18.17 -5.57
CA VAL A 262 6.94 17.56 -4.54
C VAL A 262 6.86 16.03 -4.58
N ALA A 263 5.66 15.48 -4.78
CA ALA A 263 5.49 14.03 -4.87
C ALA A 263 6.24 13.43 -6.07
N LEU A 264 6.22 14.11 -7.22
CA LEU A 264 6.94 13.69 -8.44
C LEU A 264 8.45 13.88 -8.29
N ASN A 265 8.93 14.96 -7.67
CA ASN A 265 10.35 15.13 -7.37
C ASN A 265 10.89 13.95 -6.56
N TYR A 266 10.14 13.52 -5.54
CA TYR A 266 10.53 12.38 -4.74
C TYR A 266 10.56 11.06 -5.52
N SER A 267 9.66 10.89 -6.50
CA SER A 267 9.70 9.76 -7.43
C SER A 267 10.94 9.83 -8.35
N VAL A 268 11.30 11.00 -8.87
CA VAL A 268 12.48 11.19 -9.73
C VAL A 268 13.79 10.95 -8.96
N GLU A 269 13.89 11.41 -7.72
CA GLU A 269 15.08 11.21 -6.87
C GLU A 269 15.41 9.73 -6.65
N ARG A 270 14.41 8.85 -6.74
CA ARG A 270 14.55 7.40 -6.57
C ARG A 270 14.89 6.66 -7.86
N LEU A 271 14.74 7.29 -9.01
CA LEU A 271 15.12 6.69 -10.29
C LEU A 271 16.64 6.52 -10.36
N SER A 272 17.06 5.46 -11.07
CA SER A 272 18.47 5.29 -11.42
C SER A 272 18.98 6.47 -12.25
N VAL A 273 20.29 6.72 -12.23
CA VAL A 273 20.91 7.82 -13.01
C VAL A 273 20.51 7.72 -14.49
N VAL A 274 20.59 6.52 -15.06
CA VAL A 274 20.20 6.24 -16.45
C VAL A 274 18.75 6.63 -16.70
N ASN A 275 17.83 6.18 -15.84
CA ASN A 275 16.40 6.48 -16.02
C ASN A 275 16.10 7.98 -15.86
N ARG A 276 16.83 8.70 -15.00
CA ARG A 276 16.69 10.17 -14.86
C ARG A 276 17.17 10.90 -16.11
N ASP A 277 18.28 10.47 -16.69
CA ASP A 277 18.82 11.06 -17.92
C ASP A 277 17.88 10.78 -19.09
N THR A 278 17.38 9.55 -19.22
CA THR A 278 16.33 9.18 -20.18
C THR A 278 15.09 10.05 -19.98
N LEU A 279 14.62 10.23 -18.74
CA LEU A 279 13.46 11.07 -18.41
C LEU A 279 13.68 12.56 -18.76
N ALA A 280 14.89 13.08 -18.57
CA ALA A 280 15.21 14.44 -18.99
C ALA A 280 15.16 14.58 -20.53
N CYS A 281 15.60 13.56 -21.26
CA CYS A 281 15.54 13.53 -22.72
C CYS A 281 14.12 13.41 -23.28
N ILE A 282 13.17 12.77 -22.57
CA ILE A 282 11.79 12.69 -23.06
C ILE A 282 11.05 14.04 -23.01
N ALA A 283 11.56 15.03 -22.29
CA ALA A 283 10.91 16.33 -22.12
C ALA A 283 10.70 17.11 -23.43
N VAL A 284 11.45 16.78 -24.49
CA VAL A 284 11.26 17.38 -25.82
C VAL A 284 10.08 16.79 -26.58
N MET A 285 9.52 15.67 -26.13
CA MET A 285 8.48 14.96 -26.90
C MET A 285 7.09 15.54 -26.64
N PRO A 286 6.20 15.53 -27.67
CA PRO A 286 4.84 16.03 -27.51
C PRO A 286 4.04 15.16 -26.53
N PRO A 287 3.28 15.77 -25.60
CA PRO A 287 2.38 15.02 -24.73
C PRO A 287 1.20 14.43 -25.51
N ASN A 288 0.64 13.34 -24.97
CA ASN A 288 -0.57 12.66 -25.42
C ASN A 288 -0.52 12.13 -26.86
N GLN A 289 0.67 11.92 -27.43
CA GLN A 289 0.88 11.31 -28.75
C GLN A 289 1.63 9.99 -28.64
N TRP A 290 1.22 9.00 -29.42
CA TRP A 290 1.97 7.75 -29.59
C TRP A 290 3.15 7.99 -30.52
N ILE A 291 4.35 7.82 -29.98
CA ILE A 291 5.61 8.08 -30.68
C ILE A 291 6.32 6.74 -30.93
N PRO A 292 6.64 6.41 -32.19
CA PRO A 292 7.35 5.18 -32.53
C PRO A 292 8.74 5.13 -31.92
N ILE A 293 9.21 3.92 -31.63
CA ILE A 293 10.51 3.67 -30.99
C ILE A 293 11.70 4.22 -31.79
N GLU A 294 11.61 4.28 -33.12
CA GLU A 294 12.66 4.82 -33.97
C GLU A 294 12.86 6.33 -33.77
N VAL A 295 11.79 7.04 -33.38
CA VAL A 295 11.86 8.46 -33.02
C VAL A 295 12.48 8.61 -31.64
N TRP A 296 12.13 7.75 -30.67
CA TRP A 296 12.75 7.76 -29.35
C TRP A 296 14.25 7.51 -29.40
N ALA A 297 14.69 6.58 -30.24
CA ALA A 297 16.12 6.26 -30.41
C ALA A 297 16.98 7.45 -30.86
N LEU A 298 16.38 8.50 -31.40
CA LEU A 298 17.08 9.74 -31.74
C LEU A 298 17.52 10.53 -30.50
N VAL A 299 16.72 10.53 -29.44
CA VAL A 299 16.92 11.40 -28.27
C VAL A 299 17.42 10.66 -27.04
N ILE A 300 17.12 9.36 -26.93
CA ILE A 300 17.49 8.58 -25.75
C ILE A 300 19.01 8.31 -25.78
N PRO A 301 19.73 8.63 -24.69
CA PRO A 301 21.16 8.34 -24.59
C PRO A 301 21.35 6.84 -24.35
N VAL A 302 21.93 6.14 -25.33
CA VAL A 302 22.34 4.75 -25.17
C VAL A 302 23.82 4.64 -25.51
N ASP A 303 24.59 4.04 -24.59
CA ASP A 303 26.01 3.79 -24.77
C ASP A 303 26.17 2.39 -25.38
N LEU A 304 26.22 2.31 -26.72
CA LEU A 304 26.34 1.05 -27.45
C LEU A 304 27.62 1.00 -28.28
N CYS A 305 28.27 -0.17 -28.25
CA CYS A 305 29.36 -0.50 -29.18
C CYS A 305 28.83 -0.94 -30.56
N ASP A 306 27.62 -1.51 -30.63
CA ASP A 306 27.00 -2.04 -31.87
C ASP A 306 25.58 -1.48 -32.08
N GLN A 307 25.23 -1.11 -33.32
CA GLN A 307 23.96 -0.46 -33.66
C GLN A 307 22.76 -1.42 -33.75
N ASP A 308 23.01 -2.72 -33.93
CA ASP A 308 21.96 -3.71 -34.21
C ASP A 308 21.01 -3.93 -33.00
N ASP A 309 21.45 -3.60 -31.78
CA ASP A 309 20.65 -3.72 -30.56
C ASP A 309 20.06 -2.38 -30.07
N LEU A 310 20.23 -1.28 -30.81
CA LEU A 310 19.82 0.06 -30.35
C LEU A 310 18.34 0.16 -29.99
N LEU A 311 17.45 -0.29 -30.88
CA LEU A 311 16.02 -0.19 -30.64
C LEU A 311 15.57 -1.07 -29.47
N ALA A 312 16.17 -2.24 -29.29
CA ALA A 312 15.85 -3.13 -28.18
C ALA A 312 16.25 -2.51 -26.83
N VAL A 313 17.43 -1.90 -26.74
CA VAL A 313 17.90 -1.24 -25.52
C VAL A 313 17.10 0.03 -25.22
N VAL A 314 16.75 0.83 -26.24
CA VAL A 314 15.85 1.97 -26.06
C VAL A 314 14.48 1.50 -25.55
N ARG A 315 13.95 0.39 -26.09
CA ARG A 315 12.68 -0.19 -25.64
C ARG A 315 12.74 -0.52 -24.15
N GLU A 316 13.76 -1.26 -23.75
CA GLU A 316 13.96 -1.67 -22.37
C GLU A 316 14.04 -0.46 -21.43
N GLN A 317 14.80 0.58 -21.80
CA GLN A 317 14.90 1.80 -20.99
C GLN A 317 13.54 2.54 -20.86
N LEU A 318 12.75 2.60 -21.93
CA LEU A 318 11.43 3.25 -21.91
C LEU A 318 10.40 2.41 -21.13
N SER A 319 10.40 1.10 -21.30
CA SER A 319 9.56 0.19 -20.51
C SER A 319 9.88 0.28 -19.02
N ARG A 320 11.14 0.49 -18.65
CA ARG A 320 11.49 0.79 -17.24
C ARG A 320 10.86 2.07 -16.75
N LEU A 321 10.79 3.14 -17.55
CA LEU A 321 10.07 4.36 -17.17
C LEU A 321 8.55 4.16 -17.08
N HIS A 322 7.99 3.19 -17.82
CA HIS A 322 6.61 2.75 -17.67
C HIS A 322 6.40 2.03 -16.31
N PHE A 323 7.25 1.06 -15.96
CA PHE A 323 7.12 0.31 -14.70
C PHE A 323 7.55 1.11 -13.45
N CYS A 324 8.52 2.01 -13.59
CA CYS A 324 9.05 2.84 -12.51
C CYS A 324 8.33 4.20 -12.45
N GLY A 325 7.09 4.23 -11.97
CA GLY A 325 6.36 5.47 -11.71
C GLY A 325 5.38 5.90 -12.79
N CYS A 326 5.13 5.07 -13.80
CA CYS A 326 4.17 5.33 -14.89
C CYS A 326 4.44 6.66 -15.60
N TRP A 327 5.72 7.00 -15.85
CA TRP A 327 6.08 8.23 -16.56
C TRP A 327 5.69 8.19 -18.04
N LEU A 328 5.64 6.98 -18.58
CA LEU A 328 5.25 6.67 -19.94
C LEU A 328 4.18 5.59 -19.96
N GLU A 329 3.39 5.60 -21.01
CA GLU A 329 2.51 4.49 -21.40
C GLU A 329 3.14 3.75 -22.57
N GLU A 330 3.12 2.43 -22.51
CA GLU A 330 3.58 1.53 -23.57
C GLU A 330 2.39 1.01 -24.36
N ALA A 331 2.50 0.99 -25.69
CA ALA A 331 1.47 0.42 -26.56
C ALA A 331 1.47 -1.12 -26.47
N GLU A 332 0.35 -1.76 -26.81
CA GLU A 332 0.22 -3.23 -26.73
C GLU A 332 1.24 -3.99 -27.60
N ASP A 333 1.74 -3.36 -28.67
CA ASP A 333 2.76 -3.92 -29.55
C ASP A 333 4.20 -3.67 -29.08
N GLY A 334 4.40 -2.82 -28.07
CA GLY A 334 5.73 -2.42 -27.57
C GLY A 334 6.54 -1.58 -28.56
N GLU A 335 5.91 -1.05 -29.62
CA GLU A 335 6.60 -0.29 -30.68
C GLU A 335 6.40 1.22 -30.55
N ALA A 336 5.48 1.66 -29.68
CA ALA A 336 5.24 3.07 -29.43
C ALA A 336 5.06 3.37 -27.93
N PHE A 337 5.49 4.57 -27.55
CA PHE A 337 5.33 5.10 -26.20
C PHE A 337 4.64 6.45 -26.23
N ARG A 338 3.92 6.77 -25.15
CA ARG A 338 3.20 8.03 -24.96
C ARG A 338 3.48 8.63 -23.59
N MET A 339 3.81 9.91 -23.56
CA MET A 339 3.90 10.70 -22.33
C MET A 339 2.58 11.43 -22.09
N ASN A 340 2.08 11.45 -20.85
CA ASN A 340 0.86 12.20 -20.53
C ASN A 340 1.16 13.70 -20.30
N SER A 341 0.11 14.53 -20.37
CA SER A 341 0.21 15.99 -20.19
C SER A 341 0.67 16.41 -18.79
N LEU A 342 0.34 15.64 -17.76
CA LEU A 342 0.79 15.88 -16.40
C LEU A 342 2.31 15.79 -16.28
N VAL A 343 2.90 14.69 -16.78
CA VAL A 343 4.35 14.46 -16.80
C VAL A 343 5.03 15.51 -17.65
N ALA A 344 4.48 15.86 -18.81
CA ALA A 344 5.04 16.92 -19.64
C ALA A 344 5.08 18.28 -18.92
N THR A 345 4.02 18.62 -18.19
CA THR A 345 3.94 19.86 -17.39
C THR A 345 4.98 19.87 -16.27
N TYR A 346 5.19 18.72 -15.61
CA TYR A 346 6.25 18.55 -14.62
C TYR A 346 7.65 18.70 -15.22
N LEU A 347 7.94 18.01 -16.33
CA LEU A 347 9.25 18.04 -16.96
C LEU A 347 9.59 19.42 -17.53
N LYS A 348 8.61 20.15 -18.07
CA LYS A 348 8.79 21.54 -18.51
C LYS A 348 9.24 22.46 -17.39
N GLU A 349 8.85 22.16 -16.15
CA GLU A 349 9.20 22.95 -14.97
C GLU A 349 10.59 22.57 -14.42
N VAL A 350 10.93 21.28 -14.44
CA VAL A 350 12.13 20.74 -13.75
C VAL A 350 13.35 20.64 -14.66
N VAL A 351 13.17 20.35 -15.95
CA VAL A 351 14.28 20.18 -16.89
C VAL A 351 14.82 21.54 -17.32
N GLU A 352 16.14 21.73 -17.21
CA GLU A 352 16.78 22.97 -17.62
C GLU A 352 16.61 23.22 -19.12
N VAL A 353 16.30 24.47 -19.48
CA VAL A 353 16.11 24.89 -20.89
C VAL A 353 17.33 24.56 -21.76
N ALA A 354 18.54 24.66 -21.21
CA ALA A 354 19.77 24.31 -21.90
C ALA A 354 19.83 22.82 -22.29
N THR A 355 19.33 21.94 -21.41
CA THR A 355 19.23 20.50 -21.67
C THR A 355 18.24 20.22 -22.79
N THR A 356 17.05 20.84 -22.75
CA THR A 356 16.05 20.73 -23.83
C THR A 356 16.60 21.19 -25.18
N GLN A 357 17.32 22.32 -25.22
CA GLN A 357 17.97 22.82 -26.44
C GLN A 357 19.05 21.88 -26.96
N THR A 358 19.84 21.30 -26.05
CA THR A 358 20.87 20.33 -26.41
C THR A 358 20.25 19.08 -27.03
N VAL A 359 19.22 18.51 -26.42
CA VAL A 359 18.51 17.33 -26.95
C VAL A 359 17.88 17.63 -28.30
N LEU A 360 17.28 18.81 -28.48
CA LEU A 360 16.74 19.24 -29.78
C LEU A 360 17.84 19.33 -30.86
N SER A 361 19.00 19.88 -30.53
CA SER A 361 20.12 19.96 -31.47
C SER A 361 20.67 18.56 -31.86
N ILE A 362 20.71 17.63 -30.90
CA ILE A 362 21.09 16.23 -31.14
C ILE A 362 20.07 15.57 -32.07
N MET A 363 18.78 15.76 -31.80
CA MET A 363 17.70 15.23 -32.63
C MET A 363 17.80 15.76 -34.06
N GLU A 364 18.01 17.07 -34.24
CA GLU A 364 18.19 17.71 -35.54
C GLU A 364 19.38 17.12 -36.32
N SER A 365 20.54 16.96 -35.66
CA SER A 365 21.73 16.36 -36.29
C SER A 365 21.45 14.92 -36.73
N ARG A 366 20.89 14.09 -35.83
CA ARG A 366 20.66 12.67 -36.10
C ARG A 366 19.59 12.43 -37.16
N VAL A 367 18.59 13.31 -37.28
CA VAL A 367 17.60 13.26 -38.36
C VAL A 367 18.25 13.53 -39.72
N MET A 368 19.21 14.46 -39.77
CA MET A 368 19.96 14.79 -40.99
C MET A 368 20.90 13.65 -41.42
N ASP A 369 21.47 12.93 -40.45
CA ASP A 369 22.48 11.90 -40.70
C ASP A 369 21.91 10.49 -40.95
N ASN A 370 20.81 10.09 -40.26
CA ASN A 370 20.43 8.68 -40.17
C ASN A 370 19.14 8.26 -40.90
N PHE A 371 18.25 9.16 -41.31
CA PHE A 371 16.93 8.75 -41.79
C PHE A 371 16.74 8.80 -43.32
N LYS A 372 16.74 7.61 -43.94
CA LYS A 372 16.19 7.39 -45.30
C LYS A 372 14.66 7.27 -45.33
N ASN A 373 14.01 7.18 -44.16
CA ASN A 373 12.56 7.02 -44.06
C ASN A 373 11.85 8.39 -44.02
N GLU A 374 11.28 8.77 -45.17
CA GLU A 374 10.69 10.09 -45.40
C GLU A 374 9.57 10.44 -44.40
N LYS A 375 8.82 9.44 -43.91
CA LYS A 375 7.73 9.63 -42.93
C LYS A 375 8.23 10.07 -41.56
N VAL A 376 9.33 9.47 -41.08
CA VAL A 376 9.95 9.83 -39.79
C VAL A 376 10.57 11.22 -39.88
N CYS A 377 11.23 11.52 -40.99
CA CYS A 377 11.77 12.86 -41.27
C CYS A 377 10.69 13.95 -41.28
N ILE A 378 9.52 13.70 -41.88
CA ILE A 378 8.40 14.67 -41.89
C ILE A 378 7.85 14.86 -40.48
N TYR A 379 7.60 13.78 -39.73
CA TYR A 379 7.11 13.85 -38.35
C TYR A 379 8.06 14.63 -37.45
N VAL A 380 9.35 14.32 -37.48
CA VAL A 380 10.33 14.97 -36.61
C VAL A 380 10.49 16.45 -36.99
N LYS A 381 10.50 16.80 -38.28
CA LYS A 381 10.52 18.20 -38.72
C LYS A 381 9.28 18.98 -38.27
N SER A 382 8.09 18.37 -38.27
CA SER A 382 6.88 19.03 -37.76
C SER A 382 6.91 19.20 -36.23
N GLN A 383 7.49 18.25 -35.50
CA GLN A 383 7.62 18.35 -34.04
C GLN A 383 8.66 19.40 -33.63
N ILE A 384 9.80 19.48 -34.32
CA ILE A 384 10.81 20.52 -34.09
C ILE A 384 10.22 21.92 -34.27
N ALA A 385 9.39 22.11 -35.30
CA ALA A 385 8.70 23.38 -35.52
C ALA A 385 7.74 23.70 -34.37
N PHE A 386 6.98 22.71 -33.88
CA PHE A 386 6.05 22.87 -32.76
C PHE A 386 6.74 23.17 -31.42
N ILE A 387 7.93 22.63 -31.17
CA ILE A 387 8.66 22.82 -29.89
C ILE A 387 9.39 24.18 -29.84
N ARG A 388 9.69 24.79 -31.01
CA ARG A 388 10.36 26.09 -31.09
C ARG A 388 9.40 27.28 -30.93
N ASP A 389 8.12 27.07 -31.19
CA ASP A 389 7.04 28.06 -30.99
C ASP A 389 6.50 27.97 -29.55
#